data_AF-T0N6N1-F1
#
_entry.id   AF-T0N6N1-F1
#
_cell.length_a   1.000
_cell.length_b   1.000
_cell.length_c   1.000
_cell.angle_alpha   90.00
_cell.angle_beta   90.00
_cell.angle_gamma   90.00
#
_symmetry.space_group_name_H-M   'P 1'
#
loop_
_entity.id
_entity.type
_entity.pdbx_description
1 polymer ?
#
loop_
_entity_poly.entity_id
_entity_poly.type
_entity_poly.pdbx_seq_one_letter_code
_entity_poly.pdbx_strand_id
1 'polypeptide(L)' 'MERIALISDIHANIPALEAVLLDIKNRVISRIMCLGDLAGKGASPQIAVDMIKSS' A
#
# COMPACT_ATOMS: atom_id res chain seq x y z
N MET A 1 -22.83 -0.50 -3.29
CA MET A 1 -22.10 0.00 -2.10
C MET A 1 -20.65 0.17 -2.49
N GLU A 2 -20.02 1.31 -2.17
CA GLU A 2 -18.61 1.56 -2.48
C GLU A 2 -17.73 0.65 -1.62
N ARG A 3 -16.67 0.07 -2.20
CA ARG A 3 -15.66 -0.72 -1.47
C ARG A 3 -14.37 0.10 -1.38
N ILE A 4 -13.78 0.16 -0.19
CA ILE A 4 -12.56 0.89 0.09
C ILE A 4 -11.53 -0.09 0.66
N ALA A 5 -10.31 -0.10 0.13
CA ALA A 5 -9.20 -0.83 0.70
C ALA A 5 -8.48 0.04 1.73
N LEU A 6 -8.37 -0.45 2.96
CA LEU A 6 -7.61 0.19 4.03
C LEU A 6 -6.28 -0.56 4.21
N ILE A 7 -5.17 0.17 4.15
CA ILE A 7 -3.83 -0.38 4.34
C ILE A 7 -3.04 0.46 5.36
N SER A 8 -2.17 -0.19 6.14
CA SER A 8 -1.35 0.43 7.19
C SER A 8 -0.13 -0.44 7.48
N ASP A 9 0.78 0.03 8.34
CA ASP A 9 1.92 -0.73 8.86
C ASP A 9 2.76 -1.41 7.77
N ILE A 10 3.08 -0.65 6.72
CA ILE A 10 3.84 -1.18 5.59
C ILE A 10 5.33 -1.34 5.95
N HIS A 11 5.87 -0.46 6.80
CA HIS A 11 7.26 -0.51 7.32
C HIS A 11 8.32 -0.72 6.23
N ALA A 12 8.12 -0.14 5.05
CA ALA A 12 8.93 -0.31 3.85
C ALA A 12 9.08 -1.77 3.34
N ASN A 13 8.14 -2.65 3.66
CA ASN A 13 8.08 -4.02 3.15
C ASN A 13 7.52 -4.05 1.72
N ILE A 14 8.39 -3.79 0.73
CA ILE A 14 8.01 -3.66 -0.68
C ILE A 14 7.32 -4.92 -1.24
N PRO A 15 7.84 -6.15 -1.03
CA PRO A 15 7.17 -7.34 -1.55
C PRO A 15 5.74 -7.53 -1.00
N ALA A 16 5.53 -7.20 0.27
CA ALA A 16 4.19 -7.26 0.86
C ALA A 16 3.26 -6.20 0.26
N LEU A 17 3.76 -4.98 0.08
CA LEU A 17 3.00 -3.88 -0.54
C LEU A 17 2.60 -4.22 -1.98
N GLU A 18 3.52 -4.76 -2.79
CA GLU A 18 3.23 -5.19 -4.17
C GLU A 18 2.13 -6.26 -4.23
N ALA A 19 2.22 -7.28 -3.37
CA ALA A 19 1.23 -8.35 -3.30
C ALA A 19 -0.17 -7.82 -2.93
N VAL A 20 -0.25 -6.90 -1.95
CA VAL A 20 -1.51 -6.30 -1.50
C VAL A 20 -2.10 -5.40 -2.59
N LEU A 21 -1.30 -4.55 -3.24
CA LEU A 21 -1.80 -3.69 -4.32
C LEU A 21 -2.31 -4.51 -5.52
N LEU A 22 -1.66 -5.63 -5.83
CA LEU A 22 -2.14 -6.55 -6.87
C LEU A 22 -3.47 -7.21 -6.48
N ASP A 23 -3.62 -7.65 -5.23
CA ASP A 23 -4.89 -8.20 -4.72
C ASP A 23 -6.02 -7.17 -4.75
N ILE A 24 -5.75 -5.93 -4.30
CA ILE A 24 -6.70 -4.81 -4.36
C ILE A 24 -7.16 -4.57 -5.81
N LYS A 25 -6.20 -4.54 -6.76
CA LYS A 25 -6.48 -4.39 -8.19
C LYS A 25 -7.36 -5.53 -8.71
N ASN A 26 -7.04 -6.78 -8.37
CA ASN A 26 -7.81 -7.96 -8.79
C ASN A 26 -9.24 -7.98 -8.22
N ARG A 27 -9.45 -7.36 -7.06
CA ARG A 27 -10.78 -7.19 -6.45
C ARG A 27 -11.59 -6.04 -7.05
N VAL A 28 -11.02 -5.28 -7.98
CA VAL A 28 -11.63 -4.10 -8.62
C VAL A 28 -12.06 -3.07 -7.56
N ILE A 29 -11.14 -2.76 -6.64
CA ILE A 29 -11.31 -1.72 -5.61
C ILE A 29 -10.50 -0.51 -6.07
N SER A 30 -11.20 0.59 -6.41
CA SER A 30 -10.59 1.80 -6.94
C SER A 30 -10.18 2.81 -5.87
N ARG A 31 -10.71 2.70 -4.65
CA ARG A 31 -10.42 3.62 -3.55
C ARG A 31 -9.56 2.93 -2.51
N ILE A 32 -8.34 3.43 -2.34
CA ILE A 32 -7.37 2.97 -1.35
C ILE A 32 -7.14 4.10 -0.35
N MET A 33 -7.11 3.77 0.95
CA MET A 33 -6.69 4.71 1.98
C MET A 33 -5.56 4.08 2.79
N CYS A 34 -4.42 4.77 2.82
CA CYS A 34 -3.29 4.42 3.66
C CYS A 34 -3.37 5.17 4.99
N LEU A 35 -3.28 4.45 6.12
CA LEU A 35 -3.37 5.02 7.45
C LEU A 35 -2.02 5.48 8.03
N GLY A 36 -0.89 5.18 7.37
CA GLY A 36 0.44 5.57 7.82
C GLY A 36 1.41 4.39 7.97
N ASP A 37 2.52 4.65 8.66
CA ASP A 37 3.62 3.71 8.90
C ASP A 37 4.20 3.09 7.61
N LEU A 38 4.35 3.94 6.60
CA LEU A 38 4.98 3.62 5.32
C LEU A 38 6.50 3.46 5.44
N ALA A 39 7.11 4.33 6.23
CA ALA A 39 8.54 4.35 6.50
C ALA A 39 8.80 3.70 7.85
N GLY A 40 9.85 2.88 7.93
CA GLY A 40 10.21 2.13 9.14
C GLY A 40 11.64 1.59 9.02
N LYS A 41 11.95 0.50 9.73
CA LYS A 41 13.30 -0.12 9.73
C LYS A 41 13.69 -0.78 8.39
N GLY A 42 12.79 -0.88 7.42
CA GLY A 42 13.07 -1.46 6.11
C GLY A 42 14.01 -0.61 5.26
N ALA A 43 14.65 -1.23 4.27
CA ALA A 43 15.76 -0.64 3.51
C ALA A 43 15.37 0.50 2.56
N SER A 44 14.09 0.61 2.17
CA SER A 44 13.65 1.49 1.07
C SER A 44 12.35 2.24 1.37
N PRO A 45 12.29 3.09 2.41
CA PRO A 45 11.08 3.82 2.79
C PRO A 45 10.55 4.75 1.70
N GLN A 46 11.44 5.32 0.87
CA GLN A 46 11.04 6.18 -0.24
C GLN A 46 10.20 5.43 -1.28
N ILE A 47 10.58 4.19 -1.60
CA ILE A 47 9.86 3.37 -2.59
C ILE A 47 8.42 3.12 -2.11
N ALA A 48 8.23 2.77 -0.83
CA ALA A 48 6.89 2.55 -0.29
C ALA A 48 6.02 3.82 -0.37
N VAL A 49 6.59 5.00 -0.10
CA VAL A 49 5.89 6.27 -0.23
C VAL A 49 5.52 6.57 -1.67
N ASP A 50 6.45 6.38 -2.61
CA ASP A 50 6.23 6.66 -4.03
C ASP A 50 5.17 5.71 -4.62
N MET A 51 5.20 4.43 -4.25
CA MET A 51 4.18 3.45 -4.63
C MET A 51 2.79 3.90 -4.18
N ILE A 52 2.63 4.33 -2.92
CA ILE A 52 1.34 4.77 -2.36
C ILE A 52 0.84 6.07 -2.99
N LYS A 53 1.74 6.95 -3.42
CA LYS A 53 1.35 8.16 -4.18
C LYS A 53 0.84 7.82 -5.59
N SER A 54 1.31 6.71 -6.16
CA SER A 54 0.96 6.25 -7.51
C SER A 54 -0.15 5.21 -7.58
N SER A 55 -0.59 4.66 -6.44
CA SER A 55 -1.55 3.56 -6.33
C SER A 55 -3.00 3.98 -6.48
#